data_AF-A0A2X3KJS5-F1
#
_entry.id   AF-A0A2X3KJS5-F1
#
_cell.length_a   1.000
_cell.length_b   1.000
_cell.length_c   1.000
_cell.angle_alpha   90.00
_cell.angle_beta   90.00
_cell.angle_gamma   90.00
#
_symmetry.space_group_name_H-M   'P 1'
#
loop_
_entity.id
_entity.type
_entity.pdbx_description
1 polymer ?
#
loop_
_entity_poly.entity_id
_entity_poly.type
_entity_poly.pdbx_seq_one_letter_code
_entity_poly.pdbx_strand_id
1 'polypeptide(L)' 'MPLLDIRHLTIEFKTSEGWVKAVDRVSLTLTEGEIRGLVGNPAPGKALLPKLSAA' A
#
# COMPACT_ATOMS: atom_id res chain seq x y z
N MET A 1 5.09 22.25 1.14
CA MET A 1 5.96 21.11 1.55
C MET A 1 5.09 19.87 1.62
N PRO A 2 5.56 18.70 1.17
CA PRO A 2 4.82 17.47 1.36
C PRO A 2 4.75 17.13 2.85
N LEU A 3 3.56 16.74 3.32
CA LEU A 3 3.34 16.27 4.69
C LEU A 3 3.87 14.84 4.85
N LEU A 4 3.75 14.02 3.80
CA LEU A 4 4.26 12.66 3.73
C LEU A 4 4.99 12.47 2.40
N ASP A 5 6.20 11.92 2.45
CA ASP A 5 6.98 11.54 1.27
C ASP A 5 7.54 10.13 1.47
N ILE A 6 6.94 9.16 0.78
CA ILE A 6 7.33 7.75 0.78
C ILE A 6 8.02 7.49 -0.56
N ARG A 7 9.24 6.93 -0.51
CA ARG A 7 10.03 6.63 -1.71
C ARG A 7 10.47 5.17 -1.73
N HIS A 8 10.25 4.51 -2.85
CA HIS A 8 10.67 3.13 -3.12
C HIS A 8 10.23 2.09 -2.06
N LEU A 9 9.04 2.28 -1.47
CA LEU A 9 8.47 1.35 -0.49
C LEU A 9 8.29 -0.02 -1.13
N THR A 10 8.88 -1.03 -0.50
CA THR A 10 8.69 -2.44 -0.84
C THR A 10 8.26 -3.16 0.43
N ILE A 11 7.19 -3.95 0.33
CA ILE A 11 6.65 -4.74 1.44
C ILE A 11 6.58 -6.18 0.97
N GLU A 12 7.27 -7.06 1.69
CA GLU A 12 7.35 -8.48 1.39
C GLU A 12 6.84 -9.30 2.57
N PHE A 13 6.09 -10.35 2.27
CA PHE A 13 5.59 -11.27 3.27
C PHE A 13 6.07 -12.68 2.96
N LYS A 14 6.54 -13.37 3.98
CA LYS A 14 6.84 -14.80 3.90
C LYS A 14 5.53 -15.58 3.94
N THR A 15 5.31 -16.43 2.94
CA THR A 15 4.18 -17.36 2.86
C THR A 15 4.70 -18.79 2.81
N SER A 16 3.81 -19.78 2.95
CA SER A 16 4.14 -21.19 2.76
C SER A 16 4.72 -21.49 1.36
N GLU A 17 4.38 -20.69 0.36
CA GLU A 17 4.82 -20.84 -1.03
C GLU A 17 6.07 -20.00 -1.35
N GLY A 18 6.58 -19.24 -0.38
CA GLY A 18 7.76 -18.39 -0.53
C GLY A 18 7.50 -16.92 -0.22
N TRP A 19 8.45 -16.06 -0.61
CA TRP A 19 8.33 -14.62 -0.44
C TRP A 19 7.38 -14.04 -1.48
N VAL A 20 6.44 -13.23 -1.02
CA VAL A 20 5.48 -12.54 -1.88
C VAL A 20 5.61 -11.04 -1.64
N LYS A 21 5.91 -10.30 -2.70
CA LYS A 21 5.86 -8.84 -2.72
C LYS A 21 4.43 -8.36 -2.74
N ALA A 22 4.00 -7.66 -1.70
CA ALA A 22 2.71 -6.99 -1.65
C ALA A 22 2.77 -5.54 -2.13
N VAL A 23 3.93 -4.90 -1.96
CA VAL A 23 4.25 -3.59 -2.50
C VAL A 23 5.63 -3.70 -3.14
N ASP A 24 5.79 -3.28 -4.40
CA ASP A 24 7.09 -3.29 -5.09
C ASP A 24 7.45 -1.88 -5.54
N ARG A 25 8.45 -1.28 -4.87
CA ARG A 25 9.05 0.03 -5.20
C ARG A 25 8.05 1.17 -5.42
N VAL A 26 7.02 1.26 -4.59
CA VAL A 26 6.01 2.33 -4.69
C VAL A 26 6.54 3.62 -4.07
N SER A 27 6.27 4.75 -4.72
CA SER A 27 6.53 6.09 -4.17
C SER A 27 5.22 6.88 -4.12
N LEU A 28 5.00 7.58 -3.00
CA LEU A 28 3.78 8.34 -2.72
C LEU A 28 4.17 9.64 -2.03
N THR A 29 3.60 10.75 -2.49
CA THR A 29 3.70 12.03 -1.82
C THR A 29 2.29 12.51 -1.46
N LEU A 30 2.11 13.01 -0.24
CA LEU A 30 0.85 13.57 0.24
C LEU A 30 1.08 15.00 0.73
N THR A 31 0.23 15.92 0.29
CA THR A 31 0.20 17.30 0.79
C THR A 31 -0.87 17.49 1.86
N GLU A 32 -0.76 18.56 2.64
CA GLU A 32 -1.76 18.89 3.66
C GLU A 32 -3.13 19.16 3.02
N GLY A 33 -4.21 18.60 3.60
CA GLY A 33 -5.56 18.71 3.06
C GLY A 33 -5.87 17.75 1.90
N GLU A 34 -4.92 16.94 1.46
CA GLU A 34 -5.08 15.96 0.40
C GLU A 34 -5.41 14.57 0.98
N ILE A 35 -6.37 13.87 0.36
CA ILE A 35 -6.72 12.49 0.71
C ILE A 35 -6.40 11.60 -0.49
N ARG A 36 -5.51 10.62 -0.30
CA ARG A 36 -5.12 9.62 -1.32
C ARG A 36 -5.49 8.22 -0.82
N GLY A 37 -6.26 7.48 -1.61
CA GLY A 37 -6.59 6.08 -1.35
C GLY A 37 -5.74 5.13 -2.18
N LEU A 38 -5.15 4.12 -1.54
CA LEU A 38 -4.52 2.99 -2.21
C LEU A 38 -5.53 1.85 -2.30
N VAL A 39 -5.95 1.52 -3.52
CA VAL A 39 -6.88 0.41 -3.79
C VAL A 39 -6.08 -0.77 -4.33
N GLY A 40 -6.07 -1.87 -3.59
CA GLY A 40 -5.55 -3.16 -4.04
C GLY A 40 -6.70 -4.15 -4.23
N ASN A 41 -6.69 -4.90 -5.33
CA ASN A 41 -7.62 -6.02 -5.50
C ASN A 41 -7.21 -7.13 -4.50
N PRO A 42 -8.11 -7.61 -3.62
CA PRO A 42 -7.76 -8.66 -2.66
C PRO A 42 -7.34 -9.92 -3.42
N ALA A 43 -6.09 -10.35 -3.25
CA ALA A 43 -5.60 -11.61 -3.79
C ALA A 43 -6.21 -12.78 -2.98
N PRO A 44 -6.66 -13.86 -3.64
CA PRO A 44 -7.18 -15.03 -2.94
C PRO A 44 -6.05 -15.64 -2.08
N GLY A 45 -6.24 -15.68 -0.76
CA GLY A 45 -5.30 -16.30 0.18
C GLY A 45 -4.56 -15.36 1.14
N LYS A 46 -4.74 -14.04 1.05
CA LYS A 46 -4.28 -13.10 2.10
C LYS A 46 -5.44 -12.24 2.54
N ALA A 47 -5.67 -12.17 3.85
CA ALA A 47 -6.43 -11.11 4.47
C ALA A 47 -5.69 -9.78 4.22
N LEU A 48 -5.81 -9.26 3.00
CA LEU A 48 -5.62 -7.86 2.69
C LEU A 48 -6.66 -7.14 3.52
N LEU A 49 -6.24 -6.13 4.29
CA LEU A 49 -7.13 -5.14 4.87
C LEU A 49 -7.67 -4.27 3.74
N PRO A 50 -8.98 -4.27 3.43
CA PRO A 50 -9.55 -3.24 2.59
C PRO A 50 -10.63 -2.53 3.40
N LYS A 51 -10.38 -1.27 3.76
CA LYS A 51 -11.35 -0.17 3.71
C LYS A 51 -10.83 1.01 4.52
N LEU A 52 -10.55 2.10 3.82
CA LEU A 52 -10.97 3.41 4.32
C LEU A 52 -11.71 4.11 3.16
N SER A 53 -12.98 4.38 3.40
CA SER A 53 -13.89 5.08 2.49
C SER A 53 -13.81 6.58 2.79
N ALA A 54 -13.78 7.41 1.75
CA ALA A 54 -14.02 8.84 1.86
C ALA A 54 -15.28 9.18 1.05
N ALA A 55 -16.23 9.84 1.71
CA ALA A 55 -17.23 10.69 1.09
C ALA A 55 -16.72 12.14 1.16
#